data_AF-A0A7C8DHI4-F1
#
_entry.id   AF-A0A7C8DHI4-F1
#
_cell.length_a   1.000
_cell.length_b   1.000
_cell.length_c   1.000
_cell.angle_alpha   90.00
_cell.angle_beta   90.00
_cell.angle_gamma   90.00
#
_symmetry.space_group_name_H-M   'P 1'
#
loop_
_entity.id
_entity.type
_entity.pdbx_description
1 polymer ?
#
loop_
_entity_poly.entity_id
_entity_poly.type
_entity_poly.pdbx_seq_one_letter_code
_entity_poly.pdbx_strand_id
1 'polypeptide(L)'
;MCHASSICLNVASSSCARVTPVTRAPRVAPWLGSIESIWVIFNLAVRGLVLVSPKGISLHGTVLHRFRGSASRLAKRYGLHGIKEKSMTSPEILRWETITKKRFDEIDRARAIVLVTCSPLEVHGPHLPLGADLLEGEGLSERMVAHLPEAHRDRTFLKLPFIYAASDPVPQPGSLRFRVSTIIAVLEDLGRSLAAQGFKNVVVSNFHGSPRHFVAIEAACDKVSKACGINMVGLFSLMLTRLEVEGSELGHVLGHVPGVTPEDFVGDTHGGLVETSQLLALHPELIDPDYKDLPRRDVDRWLAEKGETKPDKPGAGLAALPQMLKSFKAGLHYFVEETYSGQPGKASPELGEAFLDILGGKAAEAMTDLLDGKISAEDCHSPVWKIRHLFVNETAIRTSNWILKYPENV
;
A
#
# COMPACT_ATOMS: atom_id res chain seq x y z
N MET A 1 -4.05 -47.43 29.37
CA MET A 1 -5.46 -47.17 29.01
C MET A 1 -5.52 -46.68 27.57
N CYS A 2 -6.26 -47.43 26.74
CA CYS A 2 -6.81 -47.17 25.39
C CYS A 2 -5.92 -46.48 24.34
N HIS A 3 -5.37 -47.22 23.37
CA HIS A 3 -6.00 -47.84 22.16
C HIS A 3 -5.88 -46.93 20.92
N ALA A 4 -4.92 -47.29 20.06
CA ALA A 4 -4.85 -46.91 18.67
C ALA A 4 -5.28 -48.11 17.83
N SER A 5 -6.26 -47.92 16.94
CA SER A 5 -6.65 -48.90 15.93
C SER A 5 -6.72 -48.22 14.57
N SER A 6 -5.83 -48.67 13.69
CA SER A 6 -5.87 -48.57 12.23
C SER A 6 -7.03 -49.38 11.64
N ILE A 7 -7.57 -48.98 10.48
CA ILE A 7 -8.07 -49.86 9.40
C ILE A 7 -8.15 -49.06 8.08
N CYS A 8 -7.66 -49.69 7.01
CA CYS A 8 -7.70 -49.29 5.60
C CYS A 8 -8.94 -49.85 4.86
N LEU A 9 -9.12 -49.39 3.59
CA LEU A 9 -9.76 -50.01 2.40
C LEU A 9 -10.86 -49.08 1.80
N ASN A 10 -10.70 -48.51 0.60
CA ASN A 10 -10.61 -48.99 -0.80
C ASN A 10 -11.98 -49.04 -1.56
N VAL A 11 -12.06 -48.16 -2.58
CA VAL A 11 -12.49 -48.35 -4.01
C VAL A 11 -13.94 -48.72 -4.39
N ALA A 12 -14.40 -48.04 -5.47
CA ALA A 12 -15.37 -48.41 -6.55
C ALA A 12 -16.64 -47.50 -6.58
N SER A 13 -16.77 -46.50 -7.47
CA SER A 13 -17.08 -46.49 -8.93
C SER A 13 -18.58 -46.64 -9.28
N SER A 14 -19.18 -45.64 -9.95
CA SER A 14 -20.11 -45.84 -11.09
C SER A 14 -20.57 -44.54 -11.77
N SER A 15 -20.26 -44.48 -13.08
CA SER A 15 -21.05 -43.99 -14.26
C SER A 15 -21.66 -42.57 -14.27
N CYS A 16 -21.22 -41.64 -15.14
CA CYS A 16 -21.33 -41.54 -16.62
C CYS A 16 -22.66 -40.92 -17.10
N ALA A 17 -22.60 -39.67 -17.57
CA ALA A 17 -23.42 -39.15 -18.67
C ALA A 17 -22.60 -38.11 -19.46
N ARG A 18 -22.64 -38.24 -20.78
CA ARG A 18 -21.73 -37.64 -21.76
C ARG A 18 -22.58 -36.82 -22.73
N VAL A 19 -22.28 -35.53 -22.95
CA VAL A 19 -22.63 -34.79 -24.18
C VAL A 19 -21.54 -33.75 -24.48
N THR A 20 -21.03 -33.78 -25.71
CA THR A 20 -20.12 -32.82 -26.40
C THR A 20 -20.82 -32.39 -27.70
N PRO A 21 -20.28 -31.47 -28.54
CA PRO A 21 -19.41 -30.29 -28.35
C PRO A 21 -20.07 -29.01 -28.95
N VAL A 22 -19.36 -27.88 -29.05
CA VAL A 22 -19.31 -26.95 -30.24
C VAL A 22 -18.82 -25.52 -29.86
N THR A 23 -17.56 -25.27 -30.22
CA THR A 23 -16.92 -24.10 -30.86
C THR A 23 -17.04 -22.64 -30.39
N ARG A 24 -15.85 -22.01 -30.40
CA ARG A 24 -15.45 -20.64 -30.85
C ARG A 24 -15.54 -19.47 -29.87
N ALA A 25 -14.34 -18.97 -29.53
CA ALA A 25 -14.09 -17.66 -28.92
C ALA A 25 -14.49 -16.48 -29.83
N PRO A 26 -14.57 -15.27 -29.26
CA PRO A 26 -13.62 -14.24 -29.70
C PRO A 26 -12.86 -13.58 -28.54
N ARG A 27 -11.63 -13.18 -28.86
CA ARG A 27 -10.58 -12.62 -28.00
C ARG A 27 -10.69 -11.09 -27.93
N VAL A 28 -10.42 -10.52 -26.77
CA VAL A 28 -10.26 -9.07 -26.55
C VAL A 28 -8.78 -8.71 -26.68
N ALA A 29 -8.48 -7.62 -27.36
CA ALA A 29 -7.13 -7.15 -27.71
C ALA A 29 -6.45 -6.37 -26.55
N PRO A 30 -5.10 -6.27 -26.55
CA PRO A 30 -4.28 -5.85 -25.42
C PRO A 30 -3.78 -4.40 -25.54
N TRP A 31 -3.62 -3.71 -24.41
CA TRP A 31 -2.91 -2.43 -24.33
C TRP A 31 -2.06 -2.36 -23.06
N LEU A 32 -0.86 -1.80 -23.24
CA LEU A 32 0.21 -1.59 -22.28
C LEU A 32 -0.09 -0.42 -21.34
N GLY A 33 0.21 -0.58 -20.05
CA GLY A 33 0.24 0.43 -19.00
C GLY A 33 0.98 -0.14 -17.77
N SER A 34 1.76 0.68 -17.07
CA SER A 34 2.91 0.34 -16.21
C SER A 34 2.60 -0.41 -14.90
N ILE A 35 3.51 -1.35 -14.52
CA ILE A 35 4.03 -1.85 -13.22
C ILE A 35 5.33 -2.59 -13.63
N GLU A 36 6.27 -1.89 -14.27
CA GLU A 36 7.36 -2.58 -14.99
C GLU A 36 8.48 -3.13 -14.11
N SER A 37 8.48 -2.85 -12.81
CA SER A 37 9.52 -3.37 -11.90
C SER A 37 9.10 -4.61 -11.11
N ILE A 38 7.88 -5.13 -11.28
CA ILE A 38 7.42 -6.34 -10.56
C ILE A 38 6.91 -7.43 -11.52
N TRP A 39 6.57 -7.06 -12.76
CA TRP A 39 5.84 -7.91 -13.70
C TRP A 39 6.60 -9.05 -14.38
N VAL A 40 7.94 -9.14 -14.29
CA VAL A 40 8.69 -10.09 -15.13
C VAL A 40 8.97 -11.45 -14.48
N ILE A 41 8.58 -11.67 -13.22
CA ILE A 41 8.44 -13.05 -12.72
C ILE A 41 7.20 -13.74 -13.35
N PHE A 42 6.30 -12.98 -13.96
CA PHE A 42 5.00 -13.47 -14.42
C PHE A 42 4.94 -13.93 -15.90
N ASN A 43 5.88 -13.58 -16.79
CA ASN A 43 5.70 -13.78 -18.24
C ASN A 43 6.65 -14.80 -18.91
N LEU A 44 6.53 -16.07 -18.50
CA LEU A 44 7.01 -17.26 -19.23
C LEU A 44 5.87 -18.11 -19.83
N ALA A 45 4.61 -17.63 -19.79
CA ALA A 45 3.47 -18.35 -20.35
C ALA A 45 2.62 -17.47 -21.29
N VAL A 46 2.83 -17.68 -22.60
CA VAL A 46 1.88 -17.47 -23.72
C VAL A 46 1.74 -16.04 -24.29
N ARG A 47 2.20 -15.89 -25.55
CA ARG A 47 2.15 -14.67 -26.40
C ARG A 47 0.98 -14.70 -27.41
N GLY A 48 0.52 -13.52 -27.88
CA GLY A 48 0.09 -13.35 -29.30
C GLY A 48 -0.95 -12.26 -29.67
N LEU A 49 -0.45 -11.07 -30.05
CA LEU A 49 -0.84 -10.07 -31.09
C LEU A 49 -2.31 -9.57 -31.36
N VAL A 50 -2.38 -8.31 -31.84
CA VAL A 50 -3.44 -7.27 -31.80
C VAL A 50 -3.97 -6.91 -33.20
N LEU A 51 -5.18 -6.30 -33.32
CA LEU A 51 -5.51 -5.14 -34.21
C LEU A 51 -6.94 -4.54 -33.98
N VAL A 52 -7.00 -3.31 -33.42
CA VAL A 52 -7.76 -2.04 -33.66
C VAL A 52 -9.31 -1.92 -33.91
N SER A 53 -9.93 -0.92 -33.22
CA SER A 53 -10.93 0.15 -33.65
C SER A 53 -12.31 0.27 -32.89
N PRO A 54 -13.10 1.39 -32.98
CA PRO A 54 -13.29 2.38 -31.88
C PRO A 54 -14.78 2.85 -31.63
N LYS A 55 -14.94 3.92 -30.81
CA LYS A 55 -16.12 4.80 -30.48
C LYS A 55 -16.67 4.57 -29.05
N GLY A 56 -16.97 5.54 -28.18
CA GLY A 56 -17.10 7.00 -28.24
C GLY A 56 -18.44 7.43 -27.60
N ILE A 57 -18.43 8.39 -26.66
CA ILE A 57 -19.41 9.49 -26.40
C ILE A 57 -19.32 9.99 -24.94
N SER A 58 -19.30 11.33 -24.79
CA SER A 58 -19.23 12.11 -23.53
C SER A 58 -20.58 12.76 -23.20
N LEU A 59 -20.77 13.22 -21.95
CA LEU A 59 -21.74 14.28 -21.63
C LEU A 59 -21.20 15.26 -20.56
N HIS A 60 -21.34 16.55 -20.87
CA HIS A 60 -21.05 17.73 -20.03
C HIS A 60 -22.25 18.10 -19.15
N GLY A 61 -21.98 18.74 -17.99
CA GLY A 61 -22.99 19.46 -17.20
C GLY A 61 -22.36 20.31 -16.09
N THR A 62 -22.37 21.63 -16.27
CA THR A 62 -21.79 22.65 -15.37
C THR A 62 -22.77 23.05 -14.25
N VAL A 63 -22.18 23.55 -13.15
CA VAL A 63 -22.71 24.44 -12.09
C VAL A 63 -23.13 23.75 -10.77
N LEU A 64 -22.35 24.00 -9.70
CA LEU A 64 -22.84 24.54 -8.43
C LEU A 64 -21.69 24.92 -7.47
N HIS A 65 -21.46 26.23 -7.34
CA HIS A 65 -20.68 26.82 -6.24
C HIS A 65 -21.55 26.99 -5.00
N ARG A 66 -20.90 26.89 -3.82
CA ARG A 66 -21.34 27.30 -2.48
C ARG A 66 -22.43 26.45 -1.79
N PHE A 67 -21.99 25.45 -1.04
CA PHE A 67 -22.80 24.86 0.04
C PHE A 67 -21.99 24.73 1.33
N ARG A 68 -22.19 25.66 2.26
CA ARG A 68 -21.88 25.44 3.69
C ARG A 68 -22.86 26.14 4.66
N GLY A 69 -24.04 26.56 4.20
CA GLY A 69 -24.99 27.28 5.07
C GLY A 69 -26.47 27.25 4.70
N SER A 70 -26.91 26.32 3.83
CA SER A 70 -28.29 26.28 3.33
C SER A 70 -29.13 25.09 3.83
N ALA A 71 -28.51 24.00 4.31
CA ALA A 71 -29.25 22.83 4.77
C ALA A 71 -30.14 23.12 5.99
N SER A 72 -29.63 23.88 6.98
CA SER A 72 -30.37 24.23 8.19
C SER A 72 -31.54 25.20 7.94
N ARG A 73 -31.43 26.06 6.92
CA ARG A 73 -32.51 26.98 6.52
C ARG A 73 -33.61 26.30 5.72
N LEU A 74 -33.26 25.29 4.89
CA LEU A 74 -34.25 24.51 4.15
C LEU A 74 -35.07 23.61 5.10
N ALA A 75 -34.42 22.91 6.03
CA ALA A 75 -35.10 22.02 6.98
C ALA A 75 -36.12 22.76 7.86
N LYS A 76 -35.83 24.00 8.25
CA LYS A 76 -36.73 24.86 9.04
C LYS A 76 -37.93 25.36 8.22
N ARG A 77 -37.83 25.44 6.89
CA ARG A 77 -38.90 25.86 5.99
C ARG A 77 -39.93 24.75 5.70
N TYR A 78 -39.54 23.48 5.87
CA TYR A 78 -40.38 22.31 5.56
C TYR A 78 -40.86 21.52 6.79
N GLY A 79 -40.71 22.05 8.01
CA GLY A 79 -41.31 21.45 9.21
C GLY A 79 -40.76 20.06 9.57
N LEU A 80 -39.52 19.75 9.18
CA LEU A 80 -38.83 18.51 9.57
C LEU A 80 -38.30 18.62 11.01
N HIS A 81 -39.21 18.71 11.98
CA HIS A 81 -38.89 18.60 13.40
C HIS A 81 -38.96 17.12 13.80
N GLY A 82 -37.80 16.50 14.08
CA GLY A 82 -37.76 15.15 14.65
C GLY A 82 -36.62 14.24 14.20
N ILE A 83 -35.82 14.64 13.22
CA ILE A 83 -34.55 13.93 12.96
C ILE A 83 -33.55 14.45 13.97
N LYS A 84 -33.32 13.70 15.05
CA LYS A 84 -32.07 13.85 15.81
C LYS A 84 -30.95 13.66 14.80
N GLU A 85 -30.27 14.73 14.41
CA GLU A 85 -28.92 14.62 13.86
C GLU A 85 -28.14 13.85 14.92
N LYS A 86 -27.93 12.56 14.68
CA LYS A 86 -26.93 11.79 15.41
C LYS A 86 -25.63 12.48 15.03
N SER A 87 -25.16 13.37 15.91
CA SER A 87 -23.89 14.07 15.80
C SER A 87 -22.88 13.05 15.30
N MET A 88 -22.39 13.22 14.07
CA MET A 88 -21.37 12.35 13.49
C MET A 88 -20.10 12.54 14.31
N THR A 89 -19.94 11.74 15.36
CA THR A 89 -18.74 11.74 16.19
C THR A 89 -17.63 11.18 15.32
N SER A 90 -16.59 11.98 15.08
CA SER A 90 -15.35 11.50 14.50
C SER A 90 -14.84 10.32 15.35
N PRO A 91 -14.32 9.25 14.73
CA PRO A 91 -13.87 8.09 15.49
C PRO A 91 -12.81 8.48 16.52
N GLU A 92 -12.90 7.95 17.73
CA GLU A 92 -11.92 8.23 18.78
C GLU A 92 -10.66 7.38 18.53
N ILE A 93 -9.53 8.05 18.27
CA ILE A 93 -8.20 7.41 18.20
C ILE A 93 -7.46 7.71 19.50
N LEU A 94 -7.25 6.66 20.30
CA LEU A 94 -6.52 6.71 21.56
C LEU A 94 -5.05 6.38 21.32
N ARG A 95 -4.13 7.18 21.87
CA ARG A 95 -2.70 6.85 21.84
C ARG A 95 -2.31 5.95 22.99
N TRP A 96 -1.76 4.79 22.68
CA TRP A 96 -1.49 3.73 23.66
C TRP A 96 -0.58 4.19 24.80
N GLU A 97 0.44 4.97 24.50
CA GLU A 97 1.42 5.47 25.48
C GLU A 97 0.84 6.50 26.47
N THR A 98 -0.37 7.01 26.21
CA THR A 98 -1.02 8.03 27.04
C THR A 98 -2.16 7.50 27.92
N ILE A 99 -2.63 6.28 27.68
CA ILE A 99 -3.75 5.69 28.43
C ILE A 99 -3.29 5.05 29.74
N THR A 100 -4.06 5.27 30.81
CA THR A 100 -3.81 4.63 32.10
C THR A 100 -4.33 3.20 32.11
N LYS A 101 -3.83 2.36 33.03
CA LYS A 101 -4.34 0.98 33.22
C LYS A 101 -5.86 0.93 33.41
N LYS A 102 -6.43 1.87 34.18
CA LYS A 102 -7.89 1.97 34.39
C LYS A 102 -8.62 2.17 33.06
N ARG A 103 -8.19 3.15 32.25
CA ARG A 103 -8.78 3.40 30.93
C ARG A 103 -8.57 2.22 30.00
N PHE A 104 -7.40 1.60 30.04
CA PHE A 104 -7.10 0.42 29.25
C PHE A 104 -8.09 -0.71 29.55
N ASP A 105 -8.41 -0.97 30.81
CA ASP A 105 -9.36 -2.02 31.23
C ASP A 105 -10.80 -1.80 30.76
N GLU A 106 -11.19 -0.56 30.44
CA GLU A 106 -12.53 -0.21 29.95
C GLU A 106 -12.73 -0.53 28.45
N ILE A 107 -11.66 -0.80 27.72
CA ILE A 107 -11.71 -0.99 26.26
C ILE A 107 -12.18 -2.42 25.92
N ASP A 108 -13.22 -2.51 25.09
CA ASP A 108 -13.67 -3.76 24.49
C ASP A 108 -12.67 -4.25 23.42
N ARG A 109 -11.88 -5.26 23.77
CA ARG A 109 -10.82 -5.84 22.92
C ARG A 109 -11.35 -6.46 21.63
N ALA A 110 -12.59 -6.96 21.63
CA ALA A 110 -13.18 -7.59 20.46
C ALA A 110 -13.61 -6.55 19.42
N ARG A 111 -13.95 -5.33 19.87
CA ARG A 111 -14.34 -4.22 19.00
C ARG A 111 -13.20 -3.26 18.68
N ALA A 112 -12.13 -3.27 19.47
CA ALA A 112 -10.97 -2.44 19.26
C ALA A 112 -10.17 -2.84 18.01
N ILE A 113 -9.59 -1.83 17.36
CA ILE A 113 -8.63 -1.98 16.26
C ILE A 113 -7.33 -1.32 16.70
N VAL A 114 -6.27 -2.11 16.73
CA VAL A 114 -4.93 -1.62 17.04
C VAL A 114 -4.28 -1.15 15.75
N LEU A 115 -3.76 0.08 15.74
CA LEU A 115 -3.05 0.71 14.63
C LEU A 115 -1.58 0.84 15.01
N VAL A 116 -0.68 0.31 14.19
CA VAL A 116 0.77 0.48 14.36
C VAL A 116 1.39 0.79 13.02
N THR A 117 2.29 1.78 12.97
CA THR A 117 3.03 2.10 11.74
C THR A 117 4.43 1.49 11.82
N CYS A 118 4.86 0.83 10.75
CA CYS A 118 6.19 0.24 10.60
C CYS A 118 6.83 0.73 9.29
N SER A 119 7.60 1.82 9.38
CA SER A 119 8.23 2.50 8.24
C SER A 119 9.68 2.87 8.61
N PRO A 120 10.58 3.12 7.63
CA PRO A 120 11.96 3.49 7.93
C PRO A 120 12.09 4.92 8.48
N LEU A 121 13.26 5.18 9.07
CA LEU A 121 13.85 6.51 9.04
C LEU A 121 14.76 6.56 7.80
N GLU A 122 14.44 7.44 6.84
CA GLU A 122 14.98 7.41 5.48
C GLU A 122 15.00 8.79 4.82
N VAL A 123 16.08 9.08 4.09
CA VAL A 123 16.26 10.34 3.35
C VAL A 123 15.24 10.46 2.21
N HIS A 124 14.54 11.58 2.13
CA HIS A 124 13.50 11.85 1.12
C HIS A 124 13.72 13.21 0.42
N GLY A 125 14.85 13.33 -0.25
CA GLY A 125 15.32 14.61 -0.78
C GLY A 125 15.91 15.51 0.31
N PRO A 126 16.30 16.74 -0.04
CA PRO A 126 16.76 17.72 0.92
C PRO A 126 15.62 18.34 1.74
N HIS A 127 14.36 18.17 1.33
CA HIS A 127 13.23 18.96 1.80
C HIS A 127 12.26 18.23 2.74
N LEU A 128 12.23 16.89 2.74
CA LEU A 128 11.36 16.11 3.63
C LEU A 128 12.11 15.59 4.86
N PRO A 129 11.41 15.43 6.00
CA PRO A 129 12.01 14.87 7.20
C PRO A 129 12.40 13.40 6.99
N LEU A 130 13.42 12.93 7.73
CA LEU A 130 13.81 11.50 7.72
C LEU A 130 12.69 10.56 8.15
N GLY A 131 11.61 11.06 8.77
CA GLY A 131 10.44 10.28 9.16
C GLY A 131 9.29 10.32 8.17
N ALA A 132 9.49 10.72 6.91
CA ALA A 132 8.44 10.88 5.90
C ALA A 132 7.46 9.70 5.87
N ASP A 133 7.95 8.49 5.58
CA ASP A 133 7.16 7.26 5.51
C ASP A 133 6.37 6.92 6.78
N LEU A 134 6.89 7.32 7.95
CA LEU A 134 6.24 7.10 9.24
C LEU A 134 5.04 8.04 9.37
N LEU A 135 5.27 9.32 9.10
CA LEU A 135 4.25 10.37 9.17
C LEU A 135 3.13 10.11 8.16
N GLU A 136 3.48 9.70 6.94
CA GLU A 136 2.51 9.36 5.90
C GLU A 136 1.75 8.07 6.22
N GLY A 137 2.43 7.03 6.70
CA GLY A 137 1.79 5.78 7.12
C GLY A 137 0.81 5.98 8.28
N GLU A 138 1.14 6.88 9.22
CA GLU A 138 0.21 7.31 10.28
C GLU A 138 -0.95 8.14 9.73
N GLY A 139 -0.68 9.14 8.90
CA GLY A 139 -1.69 9.98 8.26
C GLY A 139 -2.68 9.18 7.42
N LEU A 140 -2.21 8.19 6.66
CA LEU A 140 -3.04 7.26 5.91
C LEU A 140 -3.93 6.40 6.82
N SER A 141 -3.41 5.93 7.95
CA SER A 141 -4.19 5.18 8.94
C SER A 141 -5.30 6.02 9.56
N GLU A 142 -5.00 7.27 9.91
CA GLU A 142 -5.97 8.20 10.47
C GLU A 142 -7.04 8.58 9.43
N ARG A 143 -6.63 8.76 8.17
CA ARG A 143 -7.55 9.03 7.06
C ARG A 143 -8.45 7.82 6.76
N MET A 144 -7.91 6.61 6.77
CA MET A 144 -8.69 5.37 6.70
C MET A 144 -9.77 5.36 7.78
N VAL A 145 -9.40 5.64 9.04
CA VAL A 145 -10.35 5.68 10.15
C VAL A 145 -11.46 6.71 9.91
N ALA A 146 -11.12 7.91 9.43
CA ALA A 146 -12.09 8.96 9.11
C ALA A 146 -13.10 8.55 8.02
N HIS A 147 -12.66 7.75 7.04
CA HIS A 147 -13.50 7.27 5.93
C HIS A 147 -14.29 5.99 6.23
N LEU A 148 -14.09 5.34 7.39
CA LEU A 148 -14.87 4.15 7.73
C LEU A 148 -16.38 4.46 7.75
N PRO A 149 -17.23 3.49 7.36
CA PRO A 149 -18.67 3.62 7.44
C PRO A 149 -19.11 3.71 8.91
N GLU A 150 -20.27 4.33 9.14
CA GLU A 150 -20.85 4.55 10.48
C GLU A 150 -20.88 3.29 11.35
N ALA A 151 -21.12 2.12 10.75
CA ALA A 151 -21.15 0.81 11.43
C ALA A 151 -19.80 0.38 12.04
N HIS A 152 -18.70 1.04 11.70
CA HIS A 152 -17.36 0.76 12.21
C HIS A 152 -16.70 1.96 12.90
N ARG A 153 -17.29 3.16 12.81
CA ARG A 153 -16.74 4.38 13.43
C ARG A 153 -16.88 4.43 14.95
N ASP A 154 -17.78 3.64 15.53
CA ASP A 154 -17.98 3.52 16.97
C ASP A 154 -17.00 2.53 17.65
N ARG A 155 -16.08 1.94 16.87
CA ARG A 155 -14.99 1.11 17.39
C ARG A 155 -13.96 1.97 18.11
N THR A 156 -13.26 1.36 19.07
CA THR A 156 -12.08 2.00 19.69
C THR A 156 -10.86 1.79 18.80
N PHE A 157 -10.20 2.87 18.40
CA PHE A 157 -8.93 2.79 17.69
C PHE A 157 -7.78 3.07 18.66
N LEU A 158 -6.79 2.19 18.68
CA LEU A 158 -5.61 2.32 19.54
C LEU A 158 -4.36 2.47 18.69
N LYS A 159 -3.81 3.67 18.63
CA LYS A 159 -2.56 3.96 17.93
C LYS A 159 -1.37 3.68 18.84
N LEU A 160 -0.49 2.78 18.42
CA LEU A 160 0.80 2.56 19.07
C LEU A 160 1.83 3.59 18.58
N PRO A 161 2.88 3.86 19.36
CA PRO A 161 4.09 4.47 18.84
C PRO A 161 4.63 3.70 17.64
N PHE A 162 5.19 4.43 16.69
CA PHE A 162 5.72 3.84 15.47
C PHE A 162 6.92 2.92 15.70
N ILE A 163 7.18 2.05 14.73
CA ILE A 163 8.33 1.15 14.64
C ILE A 163 9.18 1.59 13.46
N TYR A 164 10.43 2.00 13.71
CA TYR A 164 11.35 2.47 12.67
C TYR A 164 12.17 1.34 12.00
N ALA A 165 11.91 0.08 12.38
CA ALA A 165 12.63 -1.07 11.84
C ALA A 165 12.14 -1.40 10.43
N ALA A 166 12.99 -1.13 9.43
CA ALA A 166 12.63 -1.30 8.03
C ALA A 166 13.83 -1.73 7.18
N SER A 167 13.53 -2.39 6.05
CA SER A 167 14.54 -2.90 5.11
C SER A 167 14.60 -2.06 3.85
N ASP A 168 15.77 -2.08 3.21
CA ASP A 168 16.02 -1.42 1.93
C ASP A 168 15.60 0.06 1.87
N PRO A 169 15.97 0.89 2.86
CA PRO A 169 15.88 2.34 2.66
C PRO A 169 16.91 2.79 1.62
N VAL A 170 16.77 4.02 1.11
CA VAL A 170 17.76 4.66 0.25
C VAL A 170 19.11 4.68 0.97
N PRO A 171 20.19 4.26 0.28
CA PRO A 171 21.51 4.13 0.87
C PRO A 171 22.20 5.50 0.99
N GLN A 172 21.66 6.35 1.87
CA GLN A 172 22.13 7.72 2.12
C GLN A 172 22.33 7.96 3.63
N PRO A 173 23.35 8.71 4.06
CA PRO A 173 23.53 9.07 5.47
C PRO A 173 22.26 9.75 6.03
N GLY A 174 21.76 9.22 7.14
CA GLY A 174 20.46 9.60 7.71
C GLY A 174 19.42 8.48 7.62
N SER A 175 19.57 7.56 6.67
CA SER A 175 18.75 6.35 6.57
C SER A 175 19.19 5.26 7.54
N LEU A 176 18.25 4.58 8.18
CA LEU A 176 18.50 3.47 9.10
C LEU A 176 18.02 2.14 8.51
N ARG A 177 18.93 1.17 8.39
CA ARG A 177 18.66 -0.12 7.74
C ARG A 177 18.58 -1.26 8.75
N PHE A 178 17.55 -2.09 8.60
CA PHE A 178 17.38 -3.35 9.32
C PHE A 178 17.32 -4.55 8.37
N ARG A 179 17.60 -5.73 8.94
CA ARG A 179 17.37 -7.00 8.24
C ARG A 179 15.87 -7.27 8.17
N VAL A 180 15.41 -7.85 7.06
CA VAL A 180 14.03 -8.35 6.89
C VAL A 180 13.58 -9.23 8.06
N SER A 181 14.45 -10.11 8.55
CA SER A 181 14.15 -10.98 9.70
C SER A 181 13.91 -10.22 11.01
N THR A 182 14.48 -9.02 11.16
CA THR A 182 14.27 -8.19 12.36
C THR A 182 12.88 -7.56 12.36
N ILE A 183 12.41 -7.10 11.19
CA ILE A 183 11.05 -6.58 11.00
C ILE A 183 10.02 -7.66 11.36
N ILE A 184 10.23 -8.86 10.80
CA ILE A 184 9.37 -10.02 11.07
C ILE A 184 9.34 -10.33 12.57
N ALA A 185 10.51 -10.43 13.21
CA ALA A 185 10.59 -10.76 14.64
C ALA A 185 9.87 -9.73 15.52
N VAL A 186 10.09 -8.43 15.30
CA VAL A 186 9.45 -7.36 16.08
C VAL A 186 7.93 -7.40 15.93
N LEU A 187 7.43 -7.55 14.72
CA LEU A 187 5.98 -7.60 14.46
C LEU A 187 5.34 -8.90 14.95
N GLU A 188 6.06 -10.02 14.90
CA GLU A 188 5.59 -11.29 15.50
C GLU A 188 5.44 -11.17 17.02
N ASP A 189 6.46 -10.64 17.71
CA ASP A 189 6.42 -10.46 19.16
C ASP A 189 5.32 -9.49 19.58
N LEU A 190 5.17 -8.37 18.85
CA LEU A 190 4.10 -7.41 19.05
C LEU A 190 2.72 -8.08 18.85
N GLY A 191 2.51 -8.74 17.70
CA GLY A 191 1.24 -9.36 17.35
C GLY A 191 0.82 -10.44 18.34
N ARG A 192 1.76 -11.29 18.79
CA ARG A 192 1.51 -12.28 19.84
C ARG A 192 1.16 -11.63 21.17
N SER A 193 1.85 -10.56 21.53
CA SER A 193 1.59 -9.81 22.77
C SER A 193 0.21 -9.17 22.75
N LEU A 194 -0.23 -8.60 21.61
CA LEU A 194 -1.57 -8.03 21.44
C LEU A 194 -2.65 -9.12 21.46
N ALA A 195 -2.41 -10.24 20.78
CA ALA A 195 -3.33 -11.37 20.77
C ALA A 195 -3.54 -11.96 22.19
N ALA A 196 -2.47 -12.10 22.96
CA ALA A 196 -2.52 -12.58 24.35
C ALA A 196 -3.32 -11.65 25.27
N GLN A 197 -3.41 -10.35 24.94
CA GLN A 197 -4.23 -9.36 25.63
C GLN A 197 -5.69 -9.32 25.14
N GLY A 198 -6.05 -10.19 24.18
CA GLY A 198 -7.41 -10.38 23.69
C GLY A 198 -7.78 -9.54 22.47
N PHE A 199 -6.88 -8.73 21.91
CA PHE A 199 -7.15 -7.96 20.71
C PHE A 199 -7.37 -8.87 19.50
N LYS A 200 -8.35 -8.52 18.65
CA LYS A 200 -8.72 -9.33 17.48
C LYS A 200 -8.34 -8.71 16.14
N ASN A 201 -8.11 -7.40 16.10
CA ASN A 201 -7.78 -6.69 14.87
C ASN A 201 -6.57 -5.80 15.09
N VAL A 202 -5.53 -6.02 14.28
CA VAL A 202 -4.27 -5.26 14.27
C VAL A 202 -3.98 -4.86 12.83
N VAL A 203 -3.84 -3.58 12.59
CA VAL A 203 -3.49 -3.01 11.28
C VAL A 203 -2.07 -2.47 11.39
N VAL A 204 -1.18 -3.04 10.58
CA VAL A 204 0.20 -2.55 10.41
C VAL A 204 0.22 -1.64 9.19
N SER A 205 0.32 -0.34 9.41
CA SER A 205 0.49 0.63 8.34
C SER A 205 1.96 0.83 7.99
N ASN A 206 2.21 1.29 6.77
CA ASN A 206 3.48 1.85 6.32
C ASN A 206 3.21 2.74 5.10
N PHE A 207 4.23 3.50 4.70
CA PHE A 207 4.24 4.20 3.41
C PHE A 207 5.59 4.02 2.69
N HIS A 208 6.29 2.92 2.99
CA HIS A 208 7.54 2.55 2.35
C HIS A 208 7.32 1.54 1.23
N GLY A 209 7.65 1.93 0.00
CA GLY A 209 7.40 1.16 -1.22
C GLY A 209 8.28 -0.07 -1.44
N SER A 210 9.25 -0.36 -0.56
CA SER A 210 10.15 -1.51 -0.75
C SER A 210 9.45 -2.87 -0.63
N PRO A 211 9.51 -3.75 -1.65
CA PRO A 211 8.94 -5.10 -1.56
C PRO A 211 9.52 -5.95 -0.45
N ARG A 212 10.82 -5.83 -0.15
CA ARG A 212 11.39 -6.57 0.99
C ARG A 212 10.81 -6.11 2.32
N HIS A 213 10.39 -4.85 2.41
CA HIS A 213 9.80 -4.28 3.62
C HIS A 213 8.33 -4.68 3.78
N PHE A 214 7.47 -4.36 2.81
CA PHE A 214 6.04 -4.64 2.96
C PHE A 214 5.73 -6.16 2.94
N VAL A 215 6.52 -6.98 2.25
CA VAL A 215 6.38 -8.45 2.33
C VAL A 215 6.86 -8.99 3.68
N ALA A 216 7.81 -8.33 4.34
CA ALA A 216 8.20 -8.69 5.71
C ALA A 216 7.05 -8.44 6.70
N ILE A 217 6.35 -7.31 6.55
CA ILE A 217 5.14 -7.00 7.32
C ILE A 217 4.09 -8.08 7.09
N GLU A 218 3.79 -8.40 5.82
CA GLU A 218 2.85 -9.47 5.44
C GLU A 218 3.23 -10.82 6.06
N ALA A 219 4.51 -11.18 6.04
CA ALA A 219 5.00 -12.45 6.61
C ALA A 219 4.74 -12.55 8.12
N ALA A 220 4.97 -11.47 8.86
CA ALA A 220 4.65 -11.42 10.28
C ALA A 220 3.13 -11.47 10.52
N CYS A 221 2.38 -10.66 9.77
CA CYS A 221 0.92 -10.59 9.81
C CYS A 221 0.25 -11.96 9.57
N ASP A 222 0.64 -12.67 8.50
CA ASP A 222 0.12 -14.01 8.16
C ASP A 222 0.41 -15.02 9.26
N LYS A 223 1.66 -15.05 9.75
CA LYS A 223 2.09 -16.00 10.77
C LYS A 223 1.39 -15.76 12.10
N VAL A 224 1.26 -14.51 12.54
CA VAL A 224 0.55 -14.16 13.78
C VAL A 224 -0.94 -14.48 13.63
N SER A 225 -1.56 -14.07 12.52
CA SER A 225 -2.98 -14.31 12.28
C SER A 225 -3.33 -15.80 12.37
N LYS A 226 -2.55 -16.66 11.72
CA LYS A 226 -2.70 -18.12 11.78
C LYS A 226 -2.41 -18.70 13.16
N ALA A 227 -1.32 -18.28 13.80
CA ALA A 227 -0.90 -18.85 15.08
C ALA A 227 -1.78 -18.43 16.26
N CYS A 228 -2.40 -17.24 16.19
CA CYS A 228 -3.13 -16.64 17.30
C CYS A 228 -4.63 -16.48 17.05
N GLY A 229 -5.12 -16.72 15.83
CA GLY A 229 -6.55 -16.57 15.48
C GLY A 229 -7.03 -15.12 15.60
N ILE A 230 -6.25 -14.17 15.08
CA ILE A 230 -6.57 -12.75 15.00
C ILE A 230 -6.44 -12.25 13.56
N ASN A 231 -6.98 -11.07 13.26
CA ASN A 231 -6.77 -10.37 12.00
C ASN A 231 -5.61 -9.38 12.17
N MET A 232 -4.39 -9.81 11.85
CA MET A 232 -3.23 -8.92 11.73
C MET A 232 -2.90 -8.73 10.25
N VAL A 233 -2.98 -7.50 9.74
CA VAL A 233 -2.87 -7.23 8.28
C VAL A 233 -2.01 -6.00 7.99
N GLY A 234 -1.35 -5.99 6.83
CA GLY A 234 -0.63 -4.82 6.32
C GLY A 234 -1.55 -3.88 5.53
N LEU A 235 -1.67 -2.61 5.92
CA LEU A 235 -2.60 -1.65 5.30
C LEU A 235 -2.23 -1.33 3.85
N PHE A 236 -0.94 -1.08 3.60
CA PHE A 236 -0.44 -0.76 2.28
C PHE A 236 -0.64 -1.92 1.30
N SER A 237 -0.34 -3.15 1.72
CA SER A 237 -0.58 -4.37 0.93
C SER A 237 -2.05 -4.57 0.59
N LEU A 238 -2.92 -4.36 1.57
CA LEU A 238 -4.36 -4.42 1.40
C LEU A 238 -4.86 -3.37 0.38
N MET A 239 -4.28 -2.16 0.42
CA MET A 239 -4.57 -1.11 -0.55
C MET A 239 -4.03 -1.47 -1.95
N LEU A 240 -2.77 -1.91 -2.07
CA LEU A 240 -2.16 -2.29 -3.35
C LEU A 240 -2.99 -3.32 -4.11
N THR A 241 -3.50 -4.35 -3.43
CA THR A 241 -4.33 -5.38 -4.05
C THR A 241 -5.62 -4.80 -4.65
N ARG A 242 -6.16 -3.70 -4.11
CA ARG A 242 -7.32 -3.01 -4.69
C ARG A 242 -6.96 -2.09 -5.84
N LEU A 243 -5.82 -1.40 -5.74
CA LEU A 243 -5.31 -0.55 -6.82
C LEU A 243 -5.00 -1.38 -8.07
N GLU A 244 -4.54 -2.62 -7.91
CA GLU A 244 -4.32 -3.53 -9.05
C GLU A 244 -5.60 -4.08 -9.69
N VAL A 245 -6.67 -4.30 -8.93
CA VAL A 245 -7.98 -4.72 -9.49
C VAL A 245 -8.59 -3.63 -10.38
N GLU A 246 -8.27 -2.37 -10.10
CA GLU A 246 -8.61 -1.20 -10.93
C GLU A 246 -7.57 -0.90 -12.03
N GLY A 247 -6.52 -1.73 -12.13
CA GLY A 247 -5.66 -1.83 -13.31
C GLY A 247 -4.61 -0.74 -13.47
N SER A 248 -3.99 -0.21 -12.40
CA SER A 248 -3.05 0.90 -12.61
C SER A 248 -2.15 1.34 -11.46
N GLU A 249 -1.02 1.92 -11.84
CA GLU A 249 -0.13 2.68 -10.97
C GLU A 249 -0.81 3.89 -10.32
N LEU A 250 -0.17 4.44 -9.29
CA LEU A 250 -0.56 5.68 -8.60
C LEU A 250 -1.10 6.76 -9.54
N GLY A 251 -0.51 6.92 -10.73
CA GLY A 251 -0.92 7.91 -11.73
C GLY A 251 -2.32 7.74 -12.33
N HIS A 252 -2.96 6.57 -12.26
CA HIS A 252 -4.37 6.44 -12.68
C HIS A 252 -5.33 6.66 -11.53
N VAL A 253 -4.94 6.27 -10.32
CA VAL A 253 -5.76 6.47 -9.12
C VAL A 253 -5.79 7.94 -8.75
N LEU A 254 -4.64 8.61 -8.84
CA LEU A 254 -4.45 10.02 -8.47
C LEU A 254 -4.47 10.97 -9.67
N GLY A 255 -4.27 10.49 -10.90
CA GLY A 255 -4.22 11.36 -12.10
C GLY A 255 -5.56 11.99 -12.50
N HIS A 256 -6.65 11.66 -11.81
CA HIS A 256 -7.93 12.33 -11.95
C HIS A 256 -8.09 13.54 -11.02
N VAL A 257 -7.13 13.77 -10.11
CA VAL A 257 -7.14 14.92 -9.20
C VAL A 257 -6.90 16.21 -10.01
N PRO A 258 -7.75 17.25 -9.87
CA PRO A 258 -7.53 18.52 -10.54
C PRO A 258 -6.17 19.13 -10.16
N GLY A 259 -5.40 19.55 -11.16
CA GLY A 259 -4.08 20.18 -10.96
C GLY A 259 -2.89 19.27 -11.25
N VAL A 260 -3.12 17.98 -11.47
CA VAL A 260 -2.09 17.02 -11.89
C VAL A 260 -2.50 16.30 -13.18
N THR A 261 -1.51 15.72 -13.84
CA THR A 261 -1.67 14.91 -15.05
C THR A 261 -0.96 13.56 -14.86
N PRO A 262 -1.33 12.51 -15.61
CA PRO A 262 -0.62 11.22 -15.53
C PRO A 262 0.91 11.33 -15.70
N GLU A 263 1.38 12.30 -16.49
CA GLU A 263 2.80 12.56 -16.74
C GLU A 263 3.57 13.02 -15.48
N ASP A 264 2.86 13.61 -14.52
CA ASP A 264 3.44 14.08 -13.25
C ASP A 264 3.82 12.92 -12.33
N PHE A 265 3.21 11.74 -12.52
CA PHE A 265 3.48 10.53 -11.73
C PHE A 265 4.57 9.63 -12.35
N VAL A 266 5.01 9.92 -13.58
CA VAL A 266 6.05 9.11 -14.23
C VAL A 266 7.38 9.28 -13.51
N GLY A 267 7.86 8.22 -12.86
CA GLY A 267 9.09 8.26 -12.07
C GLY A 267 8.93 8.94 -10.70
N ASP A 268 7.70 9.24 -10.28
CA ASP A 268 7.38 9.74 -8.94
C ASP A 268 7.31 8.56 -7.98
N THR A 269 8.43 8.26 -7.32
CA THR A 269 8.58 7.04 -6.51
C THR A 269 9.19 7.28 -5.14
N HIS A 270 9.78 8.46 -4.87
CA HIS A 270 10.49 8.76 -3.61
C HIS A 270 10.74 10.26 -3.44
N GLY A 271 10.42 10.87 -2.31
CA GLY A 271 10.48 12.31 -2.07
C GLY A 271 9.78 13.17 -3.13
N GLY A 272 8.79 12.59 -3.80
CA GLY A 272 8.21 13.09 -5.04
C GLY A 272 7.05 14.07 -4.85
N LEU A 273 6.28 14.29 -5.92
CA LEU A 273 5.04 15.07 -5.90
C LEU A 273 4.06 14.53 -4.88
N VAL A 274 3.85 13.21 -4.87
CA VAL A 274 2.88 12.54 -3.98
C VAL A 274 3.24 12.75 -2.51
N GLU A 275 4.42 12.28 -2.09
CA GLU A 275 4.85 12.30 -0.69
C GLU A 275 5.01 13.73 -0.15
N THR A 276 5.61 14.62 -0.96
CA THR A 276 5.74 16.03 -0.59
C THR A 276 4.38 16.69 -0.39
N SER A 277 3.41 16.39 -1.26
CA SER A 277 2.06 16.93 -1.11
C SER A 277 1.38 16.41 0.15
N GLN A 278 1.46 15.10 0.41
CA GLN A 278 0.86 14.48 1.60
C GLN A 278 1.44 15.07 2.89
N LEU A 279 2.76 15.25 2.98
CA LEU A 279 3.39 15.86 4.15
C LEU A 279 3.13 17.36 4.28
N LEU A 280 2.93 18.09 3.19
CA LEU A 280 2.46 19.47 3.26
C LEU A 280 1.03 19.58 3.85
N ALA A 281 0.20 18.55 3.67
CA ALA A 281 -1.13 18.49 4.28
C ALA A 281 -1.07 18.07 5.76
N LEU A 282 -0.22 17.10 6.10
CA LEU A 282 -0.15 16.51 7.45
C LEU A 282 0.72 17.35 8.41
N HIS A 283 1.90 17.76 7.96
CA HIS A 283 2.98 18.34 8.77
C HIS A 283 3.75 19.43 8.01
N PRO A 284 3.08 20.51 7.55
CA PRO A 284 3.72 21.56 6.75
C PRO A 284 4.90 22.23 7.46
N GLU A 285 4.94 22.19 8.79
CA GLU A 285 6.03 22.74 9.62
C GLU A 285 7.34 21.94 9.53
N LEU A 286 7.30 20.72 9.02
CA LEU A 286 8.48 19.83 8.89
C LEU A 286 9.10 19.87 7.49
N ILE A 287 8.52 20.63 6.57
CA ILE A 287 8.92 20.66 5.15
C ILE A 287 9.72 21.92 4.87
N ASP A 288 10.94 21.74 4.40
CA ASP A 288 11.76 22.89 4.00
C ASP A 288 11.17 23.55 2.75
N PRO A 289 10.99 24.89 2.74
CA PRO A 289 10.24 25.59 1.71
C PRO A 289 10.91 25.60 0.33
N ASP A 290 12.19 25.21 0.26
CA ASP A 290 12.97 25.11 -0.97
C ASP A 290 12.55 23.95 -1.88
N TYR A 291 11.66 23.06 -1.41
CA TYR A 291 11.03 22.01 -2.23
C TYR A 291 10.45 22.54 -3.55
N LYS A 292 9.98 23.79 -3.55
CA LYS A 292 9.40 24.50 -4.71
C LYS A 292 10.38 24.69 -5.85
N ASP A 293 11.66 24.82 -5.52
CA ASP A 293 12.74 25.10 -6.46
C ASP A 293 13.44 23.80 -6.91
N LEU A 294 13.09 22.65 -6.31
CA LEU A 294 13.70 21.37 -6.65
C LEU A 294 13.25 20.88 -8.04
N PRO A 295 14.21 20.49 -8.90
CA PRO A 295 13.89 20.02 -10.24
C PRO A 295 13.22 18.64 -10.20
N ARG A 296 12.59 18.26 -11.31
CA ARG A 296 12.18 16.88 -11.51
C ARG A 296 13.42 15.98 -11.64
N ARG A 297 13.49 14.93 -10.84
CA ARG A 297 14.52 13.90 -10.90
C ARG A 297 13.84 12.54 -11.04
N ASP A 298 14.40 11.68 -11.88
CA ASP A 298 13.96 10.29 -11.99
C ASP A 298 15.08 9.46 -12.62
N VAL A 299 14.98 8.13 -12.50
CA VAL A 299 15.99 7.20 -13.02
C VAL A 299 16.22 7.39 -14.51
N ASP A 300 15.17 7.67 -15.28
CA ASP A 300 15.25 7.77 -16.73
C ASP A 300 16.03 9.04 -17.15
N ARG A 301 15.79 10.17 -16.47
CA ARG A 301 16.55 11.42 -16.63
C ARG A 301 18.01 11.28 -16.20
N TRP A 302 18.26 10.65 -15.06
CA TRP A 302 19.61 10.42 -14.56
C TRP A 302 20.44 9.54 -15.51
N LEU A 303 19.81 8.50 -16.10
CA LEU A 303 20.46 7.71 -17.15
C LEU A 303 20.76 8.57 -18.39
N ALA A 304 19.79 9.37 -18.85
CA ALA A 304 19.96 10.23 -20.01
C ALA A 304 21.09 11.25 -19.84
N GLU A 305 21.23 11.85 -18.64
CA GLU A 305 22.33 12.76 -18.28
C GLU A 305 23.71 12.08 -18.37
N LYS A 306 23.76 10.77 -18.13
CA LYS A 306 24.98 9.94 -18.27
C LYS A 306 25.22 9.44 -19.70
N GLY A 307 24.37 9.81 -20.65
CA GLY A 307 24.41 9.29 -22.02
C GLY A 307 23.98 7.82 -22.11
N GLU A 308 23.30 7.31 -21.09
CA GLU A 308 22.71 5.98 -21.06
C GLU A 308 21.20 6.07 -21.35
N THR A 309 20.65 5.07 -22.00
CA THR A 309 19.20 4.93 -22.10
C THR A 309 18.74 3.80 -21.18
N LYS A 310 17.58 3.99 -20.56
CA LYS A 310 16.87 2.85 -19.99
C LYS A 310 16.67 1.85 -21.11
N PRO A 311 16.96 0.58 -20.85
CA PRO A 311 16.74 -0.40 -21.88
C PRO A 311 15.28 -0.46 -22.30
N ASP A 312 15.04 -0.75 -23.58
CA ASP A 312 13.69 -1.04 -24.07
C ASP A 312 13.00 -2.07 -23.17
N LYS A 313 11.68 -1.90 -23.02
CA LYS A 313 10.83 -2.78 -22.19
C LYS A 313 11.27 -4.23 -22.37
N PRO A 314 11.54 -4.96 -21.28
CA PRO A 314 11.93 -6.35 -21.39
C PRO A 314 10.85 -7.11 -22.17
N GLY A 315 11.20 -7.66 -23.33
CA GLY A 315 10.31 -8.59 -24.02
C GLY A 315 9.96 -9.78 -23.11
N ALA A 316 8.79 -10.39 -23.27
CA ALA A 316 8.41 -11.54 -22.44
C ALA A 316 9.40 -12.72 -22.61
N GLY A 317 9.87 -13.28 -21.49
CA GLY A 317 10.68 -14.51 -21.40
C GLY A 317 12.09 -14.34 -20.80
N LEU A 318 12.81 -15.45 -20.64
CA LEU A 318 14.17 -15.51 -20.06
C LEU A 318 15.20 -14.63 -20.79
N ALA A 319 14.97 -14.34 -22.08
CA ALA A 319 15.84 -13.49 -22.89
C ALA A 319 15.90 -12.03 -22.41
N ALA A 320 14.93 -11.58 -21.60
CA ALA A 320 14.90 -10.22 -21.06
C ALA A 320 15.44 -10.10 -19.63
N LEU A 321 15.88 -11.22 -19.04
CA LEU A 321 16.46 -11.26 -17.70
C LEU A 321 17.69 -10.35 -17.55
N PRO A 322 18.66 -10.32 -18.50
CA PRO A 322 19.80 -9.40 -18.38
C PRO A 322 19.35 -7.94 -18.39
N GLN A 323 18.31 -7.65 -19.16
CA GLN A 323 17.83 -6.29 -19.36
C GLN A 323 17.12 -5.73 -18.14
N MET A 324 16.29 -6.57 -17.53
CA MET A 324 15.62 -6.31 -16.28
C MET A 324 16.62 -6.12 -15.13
N LEU A 325 17.64 -6.99 -15.03
CA LEU A 325 18.72 -6.83 -14.05
C LEU A 325 19.45 -5.50 -14.23
N LYS A 326 19.67 -5.06 -15.47
CA LYS A 326 20.25 -3.72 -15.75
C LYS A 326 19.34 -2.60 -15.24
N SER A 327 18.03 -2.66 -15.49
CA SER A 327 17.07 -1.65 -15.02
C SER A 327 16.96 -1.60 -13.49
N PHE A 328 16.88 -2.75 -12.82
CA PHE A 328 16.88 -2.80 -11.35
C PHE A 328 18.17 -2.24 -10.76
N LYS A 329 19.30 -2.61 -11.36
CA LYS A 329 20.59 -2.09 -10.94
C LYS A 329 20.67 -0.57 -11.12
N ALA A 330 20.17 -0.03 -12.22
CA ALA A 330 20.10 1.42 -12.44
C ALA A 330 19.27 2.11 -11.35
N GLY A 331 18.09 1.59 -11.00
CA GLY A 331 17.28 2.15 -9.92
C GLY A 331 17.95 2.08 -8.54
N LEU A 332 18.66 0.99 -8.24
CA LEU A 332 19.40 0.87 -6.97
C LEU A 332 20.59 1.84 -6.90
N HIS A 333 21.32 1.99 -8.00
CA HIS A 333 22.48 2.90 -8.05
C HIS A 333 22.08 4.37 -8.16
N TYR A 334 20.91 4.66 -8.71
CA TYR A 334 20.35 6.02 -8.73
C TYR A 334 20.32 6.61 -7.32
N PHE A 335 19.76 5.88 -6.35
CA PHE A 335 19.65 6.36 -4.96
C PHE A 335 20.96 6.37 -4.17
N VAL A 336 22.08 5.93 -4.77
CA VAL A 336 23.43 6.16 -4.21
C VAL A 336 23.89 7.59 -4.50
N GLU A 337 23.40 8.20 -5.59
CA GLU A 337 23.80 9.55 -6.01
C GLU A 337 22.69 10.59 -5.77
N GLU A 338 21.44 10.17 -5.86
CA GLU A 338 20.25 11.00 -5.71
C GLU A 338 19.48 10.64 -4.44
N THR A 339 18.77 11.62 -3.90
CA THR A 339 18.06 11.50 -2.61
C THR A 339 16.53 11.46 -2.75
N TYR A 340 16.01 11.73 -3.95
CA TYR A 340 14.59 11.70 -4.30
C TYR A 340 14.41 11.39 -5.79
N SER A 341 13.27 10.84 -6.16
CA SER A 341 12.77 10.58 -7.52
C SER A 341 11.32 11.06 -7.64
N GLY A 342 11.12 12.17 -8.33
CA GLY A 342 9.82 12.77 -8.57
C GLY A 342 9.91 14.25 -8.90
N GLN A 343 8.78 14.96 -8.75
CA GLN A 343 8.69 16.41 -8.97
C GLN A 343 8.11 17.14 -7.75
N PRO A 344 8.87 17.25 -6.64
CA PRO A 344 8.40 17.92 -5.42
C PRO A 344 8.00 19.38 -5.65
N GLY A 345 8.62 20.10 -6.59
CA GLY A 345 8.28 21.50 -6.87
C GLY A 345 6.85 21.76 -7.36
N LYS A 346 6.11 20.71 -7.74
CA LYS A 346 4.67 20.79 -8.07
C LYS A 346 3.75 20.49 -6.88
N ALA A 347 4.29 20.11 -5.73
CA ALA A 347 3.52 19.71 -4.58
C ALA A 347 2.75 20.86 -3.93
N SER A 348 1.58 20.54 -3.39
CA SER A 348 0.77 21.50 -2.63
C SER A 348 0.00 20.79 -1.50
N PRO A 349 -0.35 21.52 -0.42
CA PRO A 349 -1.21 20.98 0.63
C PRO A 349 -2.56 20.47 0.09
N GLU A 350 -3.15 21.16 -0.90
CA GLU A 350 -4.43 20.76 -1.50
C GLU A 350 -4.35 19.44 -2.25
N LEU A 351 -3.24 19.21 -2.96
CA LEU A 351 -2.98 17.91 -3.57
C LEU A 351 -2.79 16.83 -2.50
N GLY A 352 -2.10 17.16 -1.41
CA GLY A 352 -1.90 16.25 -0.28
C GLY A 352 -3.19 15.79 0.35
N GLU A 353 -4.10 16.73 0.63
CA GLU A 353 -5.43 16.42 1.13
C GLU A 353 -6.21 15.51 0.18
N ALA A 354 -6.18 15.81 -1.12
CA ALA A 354 -6.86 15.00 -2.12
C ALA A 354 -6.27 13.58 -2.22
N PHE A 355 -4.95 13.44 -2.21
CA PHE A 355 -4.27 12.14 -2.27
C PHE A 355 -4.58 11.31 -1.03
N LEU A 356 -4.47 11.91 0.16
CA LEU A 356 -4.81 11.25 1.42
C LEU A 356 -6.28 10.82 1.44
N ASP A 357 -7.22 11.68 1.05
CA ASP A 357 -8.65 11.34 0.99
C ASP A 357 -8.92 10.14 0.07
N ILE A 358 -8.31 10.12 -1.13
CA ILE A 358 -8.49 9.02 -2.09
C ILE A 358 -7.90 7.71 -1.54
N LEU A 359 -6.65 7.75 -1.06
CA LEU A 359 -5.97 6.56 -0.54
C LEU A 359 -6.62 6.05 0.75
N GLY A 360 -6.98 6.96 1.65
CA GLY A 360 -7.69 6.69 2.89
C GLY A 360 -9.08 6.12 2.65
N GLY A 361 -9.81 6.62 1.65
CA GLY A 361 -11.09 6.06 1.22
C GLY A 361 -10.95 4.61 0.75
N LYS A 362 -9.97 4.32 -0.12
CA LYS A 362 -9.70 2.95 -0.59
C LYS A 362 -9.26 2.02 0.55
N ALA A 363 -8.43 2.52 1.46
CA ALA A 363 -8.04 1.81 2.67
C ALA A 363 -9.27 1.50 3.55
N ALA A 364 -10.20 2.44 3.71
CA ALA A 364 -11.40 2.27 4.51
C ALA A 364 -12.38 1.25 3.90
N GLU A 365 -12.54 1.24 2.58
CA GLU A 365 -13.31 0.21 1.88
C GLU A 365 -12.72 -1.18 2.13
N ALA A 366 -11.39 -1.30 2.04
CA ALA A 366 -10.72 -2.57 2.26
C ALA A 366 -10.82 -3.05 3.70
N MET A 367 -10.65 -2.13 4.66
CA MET A 367 -10.81 -2.43 6.07
C MET A 367 -12.26 -2.80 6.41
N THR A 368 -13.25 -2.17 5.76
CA THR A 368 -14.68 -2.50 5.94
C THR A 368 -14.95 -3.94 5.53
N ASP A 369 -14.44 -4.38 4.37
CA ASP A 369 -14.66 -5.76 3.93
C ASP A 369 -14.00 -6.79 4.84
N LEU A 370 -12.84 -6.46 5.44
CA LEU A 370 -12.22 -7.31 6.45
C LEU A 370 -13.06 -7.37 7.74
N LEU A 371 -13.56 -6.23 8.21
CA LEU A 371 -14.38 -6.14 9.42
C LEU A 371 -15.76 -6.79 9.27
N ASP A 372 -16.33 -6.75 8.07
CA ASP A 372 -17.56 -7.44 7.69
C ASP A 372 -17.36 -8.94 7.45
N GLY A 373 -16.10 -9.41 7.41
CA GLY A 373 -15.75 -10.80 7.12
C GLY A 373 -15.97 -11.22 5.67
N LYS A 374 -16.05 -10.26 4.74
CA LYS A 374 -16.13 -10.54 3.29
C LYS A 374 -14.79 -11.01 2.72
N ILE A 375 -13.69 -10.54 3.33
CA ILE A 375 -12.34 -11.01 3.10
C ILE A 375 -11.71 -11.43 4.42
N SER A 376 -10.72 -12.32 4.35
CA SER A 376 -9.93 -12.76 5.50
C SER A 376 -8.56 -12.08 5.53
N ALA A 377 -7.83 -12.24 6.64
CA ALA A 377 -6.44 -11.77 6.72
C ALA A 377 -5.54 -12.40 5.64
N GLU A 378 -5.84 -13.63 5.17
CA GLU A 378 -5.07 -14.31 4.14
C GLU A 378 -5.25 -13.69 2.74
N ASP A 379 -6.33 -12.92 2.54
CA ASP A 379 -6.65 -12.24 1.29
C ASP A 379 -6.00 -10.84 1.21
N CYS A 380 -5.37 -10.37 2.29
CA CYS A 380 -4.85 -9.00 2.43
C CYS A 380 -3.39 -8.85 1.97
N HIS A 381 -2.87 -9.82 1.23
CA HIS A 381 -1.48 -9.84 0.79
C HIS A 381 -1.28 -9.13 -0.54
N SER A 382 -0.09 -8.54 -0.72
CA SER A 382 0.31 -7.90 -1.96
C SER A 382 0.38 -8.89 -3.14
N PRO A 383 0.37 -8.39 -4.37
CA PRO A 383 0.50 -9.17 -5.59
C PRO A 383 1.75 -10.06 -5.66
N VAL A 384 2.83 -9.64 -4.99
CA VAL A 384 4.11 -10.38 -4.92
C VAL A 384 4.14 -11.47 -3.85
N TRP A 385 3.09 -11.63 -3.06
CA TRP A 385 3.06 -12.62 -1.97
C TRP A 385 3.30 -14.07 -2.39
N LYS A 386 2.87 -14.44 -3.61
CA LYS A 386 3.09 -15.79 -4.16
C LYS A 386 4.58 -16.14 -4.27
N ILE A 387 5.43 -15.12 -4.44
CA ILE A 387 6.89 -15.24 -4.55
C ILE A 387 7.61 -14.67 -3.32
N ARG A 388 6.90 -14.47 -2.20
CA ARG A 388 7.42 -13.89 -0.95
C ARG A 388 8.75 -14.46 -0.47
N HIS A 389 9.01 -15.73 -0.71
CA HIS A 389 10.25 -16.40 -0.31
C HIS A 389 11.50 -15.76 -0.92
N LEU A 390 11.39 -15.08 -2.07
CA LEU A 390 12.48 -14.30 -2.66
C LEU A 390 12.81 -13.03 -1.85
N PHE A 391 11.83 -12.49 -1.12
CA PHE A 391 11.93 -11.26 -0.35
C PHE A 391 12.23 -11.49 1.14
N VAL A 392 11.87 -12.65 1.70
CA VAL A 392 12.03 -12.93 3.14
C VAL A 392 13.08 -14.00 3.48
N ASN A 393 13.48 -14.84 2.52
CA ASN A 393 14.51 -15.84 2.77
C ASN A 393 15.90 -15.21 2.75
N GLU A 394 16.66 -15.36 3.83
CA GLU A 394 17.99 -14.76 3.98
C GLU A 394 18.97 -15.18 2.89
N THR A 395 18.92 -16.43 2.43
CA THR A 395 19.80 -16.89 1.34
C THR A 395 19.43 -16.25 0.01
N ALA A 396 18.12 -16.13 -0.28
CA ALA A 396 17.64 -15.44 -1.49
C ALA A 396 17.99 -13.95 -1.48
N ILE A 397 17.85 -13.28 -0.33
CA ILE A 397 18.24 -11.87 -0.14
C ILE A 397 19.74 -11.71 -0.36
N ARG A 398 20.58 -12.52 0.30
CA ARG A 398 22.04 -12.45 0.12
C ARG A 398 22.45 -12.70 -1.33
N THR A 399 21.84 -13.68 -1.98
CA THR A 399 22.10 -13.99 -3.39
C THR A 399 21.71 -12.84 -4.30
N SER A 400 20.52 -12.25 -4.11
CA SER A 400 20.06 -11.10 -4.89
C SER A 400 20.90 -9.86 -4.65
N ASN A 401 21.32 -9.58 -3.40
CA ASN A 401 22.23 -8.48 -3.09
C ASN A 401 23.58 -8.64 -3.81
N TRP A 402 24.14 -9.86 -3.80
CA TRP A 402 25.37 -10.16 -4.51
C TRP A 402 25.24 -9.97 -6.03
N ILE A 403 24.16 -10.47 -6.64
CA ILE A 403 23.88 -10.31 -8.08
C ILE A 403 23.72 -8.84 -8.46
N LEU A 404 22.96 -8.09 -7.67
CA LEU A 404 22.62 -6.69 -7.95
C LEU A 404 23.73 -5.72 -7.55
N LYS A 405 24.77 -6.19 -6.84
CA LYS A 405 25.79 -5.36 -6.19
C LYS A 405 25.15 -4.29 -5.31
N TYR A 406 24.21 -4.74 -4.48
CA TYR A 406 23.45 -3.87 -3.60
C TYR A 406 24.42 -3.09 -2.68
N PRO A 407 24.26 -1.78 -2.53
CA PRO A 407 25.14 -0.97 -1.68
C PRO A 407 24.98 -1.36 -0.21
N GLU A 408 26.00 -2.01 0.36
CA GLU A 408 26.00 -2.49 1.76
C GLU A 408 26.53 -1.45 2.78
N ASN A 409 27.11 -0.34 2.31
CA ASN A 409 27.95 0.55 3.14
C ASN A 409 27.35 1.96 3.35
N VAL A 410 26.05 2.07 3.59
CA VAL A 410 25.45 3.30 4.12
C VAL A 410 24.49 2.99 5.24
#